data_AF-W6TX59-F1
#
_entry.id   AF-W6TX59-F1
#
_cell.length_a   1.000
_cell.length_b   1.000
_cell.length_c   1.000
_cell.angle_alpha   90.00
_cell.angle_beta   90.00
_cell.angle_gamma   90.00
#
_symmetry.space_group_name_H-M   'P 1'
#
loop_
_entity.id
_entity.type
_entity.pdbx_description
1 polymer ?
#
loop_
_entity_poly.entity_id
_entity_poly.type
_entity_poly.pdbx_seq_one_letter_code
_entity_poly.pdbx_strand_id
1 'polypeptide(L)'
;MGKKDGNSFELKTKFDDVNKKCKAFLDKVKGDSDLCKKDVTDENAQKALDTNNATKDKGASELVALNTSIDGLLKSVTDMIEASIGELTVKPIVKNE
;
A
#
# COMPACT_ATOMS: atom_id res chain seq x y z
N MET A 1 18.16 2.07 -24.08
CA MET A 1 18.08 1.25 -22.85
C MET A 1 18.51 2.11 -21.69
N GLY A 2 17.61 2.58 -20.83
CA GLY A 2 18.00 3.53 -19.76
C GLY A 2 16.98 3.79 -18.67
N LYS A 3 15.89 3.00 -18.57
CA LYS A 3 14.81 3.25 -17.59
C LYS A 3 14.79 2.29 -16.41
N LYS A 4 15.76 1.37 -16.32
CA LYS A 4 15.76 0.27 -15.32
C LYS A 4 15.97 0.78 -13.89
N ASP A 5 16.76 1.84 -13.71
CA ASP A 5 17.17 2.33 -12.38
C ASP A 5 16.12 3.24 -11.72
N GLY A 6 15.40 4.05 -12.50
CA GLY A 6 14.34 4.94 -11.99
C GLY A 6 13.13 4.17 -11.46
N ASN A 7 12.74 3.11 -12.17
CA ASN A 7 11.61 2.25 -11.81
C ASN A 7 11.85 1.48 -10.49
N SER A 8 13.07 1.01 -10.25
CA SER A 8 13.44 0.31 -9.01
C SER A 8 13.43 1.25 -7.80
N PHE A 9 13.93 2.47 -7.98
CA PHE A 9 13.93 3.49 -6.93
C PHE A 9 12.51 3.93 -6.54
N GLU A 10 11.63 4.12 -7.52
CA GLU A 10 10.21 4.46 -7.27
C GLU A 10 9.50 3.34 -6.49
N LEU A 11 9.65 2.08 -6.93
CA LEU A 11 9.05 0.94 -6.22
C LEU A 11 9.57 0.82 -4.79
N LYS A 12 10.88 1.00 -4.58
CA LYS A 12 11.46 0.99 -3.24
C LYS A 12 10.88 2.08 -2.36
N THR A 13 10.74 3.30 -2.89
CA THR A 13 10.17 4.44 -2.15
C THR A 13 8.72 4.15 -1.71
N LYS A 14 7.91 3.59 -2.61
CA LYS A 14 6.53 3.20 -2.30
C LYS A 14 6.46 2.06 -1.30
N PHE A 15 7.34 1.07 -1.42
CA PHE A 15 7.44 -0.03 -0.46
C PHE A 15 7.83 0.46 0.95
N ASP A 16 8.80 1.38 1.03
CA ASP A 16 9.20 2.00 2.30
C ASP A 16 8.06 2.81 2.93
N ASP A 17 7.26 3.50 2.12
CA ASP A 17 6.05 4.21 2.56
C ASP A 17 4.96 3.26 3.09
N VAL A 18 4.72 2.13 2.42
CA VAL A 18 3.82 1.07 2.92
C VAL A 18 4.32 0.56 4.28
N ASN A 19 5.60 0.24 4.41
CA ASN A 19 6.19 -0.23 5.68
C ASN A 19 6.04 0.80 6.80
N LYS A 20 6.28 2.09 6.50
CA LYS A 20 6.11 3.17 7.45
C LYS A 20 4.66 3.26 7.94
N LYS A 21 3.69 3.15 7.04
CA LYS A 21 2.25 3.19 7.38
C LYS A 21 1.78 1.93 8.11
N CYS A 22 2.29 0.76 7.74
CA CYS A 22 2.10 -0.49 8.49
C CYS A 22 2.58 -0.32 9.93
N LYS A 23 3.78 0.23 10.12
CA LYS A 23 4.31 0.50 11.46
C LYS A 23 3.45 1.50 12.22
N ALA A 24 3.01 2.59 11.58
CA ALA A 24 2.14 3.58 12.21
C ALA A 24 0.81 2.96 12.69
N PHE A 25 0.17 2.13 11.87
CA PHE A 25 -1.05 1.40 12.25
C PHE A 25 -0.80 0.47 13.45
N LEU A 26 0.27 -0.35 13.39
CA LEU A 26 0.60 -1.27 14.48
C LEU A 26 0.93 -0.53 15.79
N ASP A 27 1.73 0.54 15.71
CA ASP A 27 2.10 1.35 16.87
C ASP A 27 0.85 2.00 17.50
N LYS A 28 -0.08 2.48 16.67
CA LYS A 28 -1.35 3.06 17.11
C LYS A 28 -2.22 2.03 17.85
N VAL A 29 -2.45 0.87 17.24
CA VAL A 29 -3.28 -0.20 17.81
C VAL A 29 -2.67 -0.76 19.10
N LYS A 30 -1.35 -0.98 19.13
CA LYS A 30 -0.64 -1.50 20.32
C LYS A 30 -0.51 -0.47 21.44
N GLY A 31 -0.53 0.81 21.11
CA GLY A 31 -0.43 1.91 22.07
C GLY A 31 -1.75 2.25 22.77
N ASP A 32 -2.87 1.72 22.30
CA ASP A 32 -4.20 2.04 22.82
C ASP A 32 -4.65 1.02 23.87
N SER A 33 -4.77 1.46 25.12
CA SER A 33 -5.17 0.59 26.24
C SER A 33 -6.61 0.08 26.14
N ASP A 34 -7.47 0.71 25.34
CA ASP A 34 -8.83 0.21 25.11
C ASP A 34 -8.87 -1.00 24.17
N LEU A 35 -7.82 -1.20 23.36
CA LEU A 35 -7.70 -2.31 22.42
C LEU A 35 -6.89 -3.49 23.00
N CYS A 36 -6.02 -3.25 23.97
CA CYS A 36 -5.16 -4.26 24.57
C CYS A 36 -5.71 -4.81 25.90
N LYS A 37 -7.02 -5.00 26.00
CA LYS A 37 -7.71 -5.54 27.18
C LYS A 37 -8.59 -6.74 26.83
N LYS A 38 -8.96 -7.54 27.82
CA LYS A 38 -9.76 -8.77 27.63
C LYS A 38 -11.14 -8.49 27.00
N ASP A 39 -11.74 -7.35 27.33
CA ASP A 39 -13.11 -7.00 26.94
C ASP A 39 -13.10 -5.72 26.08
N VAL A 40 -12.54 -5.81 24.87
CA VAL A 40 -12.64 -4.75 23.85
C VAL A 40 -14.09 -4.67 23.39
N THR A 41 -14.67 -3.47 23.38
CA THR A 41 -16.03 -3.26 22.87
C THR A 41 -16.04 -3.22 21.35
N ASP A 42 -17.17 -3.57 20.74
CA ASP A 42 -17.35 -3.46 19.28
C ASP A 42 -17.07 -2.04 18.78
N GLU A 43 -17.50 -1.02 19.52
CA GLU A 43 -17.23 0.38 19.17
C GLU A 43 -15.72 0.67 19.10
N ASN A 44 -14.94 0.20 20.07
CA ASN A 44 -13.49 0.40 20.08
C ASN A 44 -12.81 -0.40 18.97
N ALA A 45 -13.26 -1.63 18.71
CA ALA A 45 -12.76 -2.44 17.61
C ALA A 45 -13.04 -1.77 16.24
N GLN A 46 -14.24 -1.22 16.06
CA GLN A 46 -14.62 -0.50 14.84
C GLN A 46 -13.78 0.77 14.64
N LYS A 47 -13.55 1.57 15.69
CA LYS A 47 -12.66 2.76 15.62
C LYS A 47 -11.22 2.43 15.20
N ALA A 48 -10.80 1.18 15.38
CA ALA A 48 -9.48 0.68 14.99
C ALA A 48 -9.44 0.01 13.61
N LEU A 49 -10.49 -0.72 13.21
CA LEU A 49 -10.46 -1.61 12.04
C LEU A 49 -11.48 -1.26 10.95
N ASP A 50 -12.62 -0.64 11.30
CA ASP A 50 -13.64 -0.27 10.33
C ASP A 50 -13.28 1.07 9.68
N THR A 51 -12.80 1.01 8.44
CA THR A 51 -12.41 2.18 7.65
C THR A 51 -13.59 3.07 7.28
N ASN A 52 -14.84 2.63 7.46
CA ASN A 52 -16.05 3.42 7.23
C ASN A 52 -16.64 4.00 8.53
N ASN A 53 -16.08 3.70 9.70
CA ASN A 53 -16.58 4.23 10.97
C ASN A 53 -16.52 5.77 10.99
N ALA A 54 -17.48 6.41 11.64
CA ALA A 54 -17.49 7.87 11.79
C ALA A 54 -16.29 8.38 12.61
N THR A 55 -15.84 7.60 13.58
CA THR A 55 -14.70 7.91 14.44
C THR A 55 -13.59 6.90 14.19
N LYS A 56 -12.38 7.38 13.90
CA LYS A 56 -11.27 6.54 13.39
C LYS A 56 -9.96 6.76 14.16
N ASP A 57 -10.08 7.19 15.41
CA ASP A 57 -8.99 7.69 16.25
C ASP A 57 -8.14 6.60 16.91
N LYS A 58 -8.54 5.32 16.79
CA LYS A 58 -7.86 4.16 17.38
C LYS A 58 -7.12 3.26 16.38
N GLY A 59 -7.02 3.67 15.11
CA GLY A 59 -6.28 2.92 14.09
C GLY A 59 -6.92 2.93 12.71
N ALA A 60 -8.23 3.16 12.59
CA ALA A 60 -8.89 3.12 11.30
C ALA A 60 -8.39 4.23 10.35
N SER A 61 -7.92 5.36 10.88
CA SER A 61 -7.30 6.42 10.07
C SER A 61 -5.96 5.97 9.49
N GLU A 62 -5.11 5.34 10.31
CA GLU A 62 -3.85 4.76 9.90
C GLU A 62 -4.05 3.61 8.91
N LEU A 63 -5.12 2.82 9.07
CA LEU A 63 -5.48 1.75 8.15
C LEU A 63 -5.93 2.28 6.78
N VAL A 64 -6.70 3.37 6.73
CA VAL A 64 -7.04 4.06 5.47
C VAL A 64 -5.77 4.57 4.77
N ALA A 65 -4.85 5.17 5.53
CA ALA A 65 -3.58 5.64 4.98
C ALA A 65 -2.73 4.48 4.43
N LEU A 66 -2.68 3.35 5.14
CA LEU A 66 -2.02 2.13 4.70
C LEU A 66 -2.62 1.60 3.40
N ASN A 67 -3.94 1.43 3.32
CA ASN A 67 -4.63 0.98 2.11
C ASN A 67 -4.31 1.88 0.92
N THR A 68 -4.35 3.20 1.11
CA THR A 68 -4.01 4.18 0.06
C THR A 68 -2.58 3.99 -0.46
N SER A 69 -1.63 3.69 0.42
CA SER A 69 -0.23 3.45 0.03
C SER A 69 -0.05 2.12 -0.70
N ILE A 70 -0.76 1.07 -0.27
CA ILE A 70 -0.78 -0.22 -0.96
C ILE A 70 -1.37 -0.09 -2.37
N ASP A 71 -2.49 0.64 -2.52
CA ASP A 71 -3.09 0.92 -3.83
C ASP A 71 -2.09 1.66 -4.74
N GLY A 72 -1.37 2.64 -4.18
CA GLY A 72 -0.33 3.38 -4.90
C GLY A 72 0.86 2.51 -5.31
N LEU A 73 1.27 1.54 -4.50
CA LEU A 73 2.31 0.56 -4.83
C LEU A 73 1.83 -0.39 -5.92
N LEU A 74 0.62 -0.97 -5.76
CA LEU A 74 0.04 -1.91 -6.71
C LEU A 74 -0.10 -1.27 -8.09
N LYS A 75 -0.60 -0.03 -8.16
CA LYS A 75 -0.70 0.72 -9.41
C LYS A 75 0.66 0.85 -10.11
N SER A 76 1.71 1.27 -9.40
CA SER A 76 3.04 1.41 -10.00
C SER A 76 3.62 0.07 -10.48
N VAL A 77 3.36 -1.02 -9.78
CA VAL A 77 3.77 -2.36 -10.23
C VAL A 77 3.02 -2.74 -11.51
N THR A 78 1.70 -2.54 -11.56
CA THR A 78 0.88 -2.81 -12.74
C THR A 78 1.34 -2.00 -13.94
N ASP A 79 1.48 -0.68 -13.79
CA ASP A 79 1.92 0.22 -14.87
C ASP A 79 3.29 -0.21 -15.44
N MET A 80 4.20 -0.68 -14.58
CA MET A 80 5.52 -1.17 -15.00
C MET A 80 5.45 -2.49 -15.78
N ILE A 81 4.60 -3.41 -15.36
CA ILE A 81 4.37 -4.69 -16.04
C ILE A 81 3.73 -4.44 -17.41
N GLU A 82 2.68 -3.61 -17.47
CA GLU A 82 2.01 -3.24 -18.71
C GLU A 82 2.97 -2.58 -19.71
N ALA A 83 3.80 -1.63 -19.24
CA ALA A 83 4.82 -1.01 -20.09
C ALA A 83 5.82 -2.04 -20.63
N SER A 84 6.29 -2.97 -19.79
CA SER A 84 7.24 -4.02 -20.21
C SER A 84 6.63 -4.97 -21.23
N ILE A 85 5.37 -5.36 -21.06
CA ILE A 85 4.64 -6.20 -22.02
C ILE A 85 4.41 -5.42 -23.33
N GLY A 86 4.07 -4.14 -23.25
CA GLY A 86 3.94 -3.26 -24.41
C GLY A 86 5.23 -3.20 -25.24
N GLU A 87 6.37 -3.03 -24.58
CA GLU A 87 7.68 -3.03 -25.26
C GLU A 87 7.99 -4.37 -25.97
N LEU A 88 7.57 -5.50 -25.40
CA LEU A 88 7.77 -6.83 -26.00
C LEU A 88 6.82 -7.12 -27.17
N THR A 89 5.57 -6.66 -27.09
CA THR A 89 4.50 -6.96 -28.06
C THR A 89 4.46 -5.99 -29.24
N VAL A 90 4.96 -4.77 -29.08
CA VAL A 90 4.96 -3.73 -30.13
C VAL A 90 6.26 -3.75 -30.96
N LYS A 91 7.25 -4.58 -30.59
CA LYS A 91 8.47 -4.74 -31.40
C LYS A 91 8.10 -5.35 -32.76
N PRO A 92 8.43 -4.73 -33.91
CA PRO A 92 8.09 -5.31 -35.20
C PRO A 92 8.77 -6.67 -35.31
N ILE A 93 8.01 -7.67 -35.77
CA ILE A 93 8.56 -8.90 -36.30
C ILE A 93 9.46 -8.43 -37.45
N VAL A 94 10.78 -8.38 -37.23
CA VAL A 94 11.72 -8.22 -38.32
C VAL A 94 11.49 -9.41 -39.24
N LYS A 95 10.75 -9.18 -40.34
CA LYS A 95 10.74 -10.11 -41.46
C LYS A 95 12.15 -10.06 -42.01
N ASN A 96 12.94 -11.08 -41.70
CA ASN A 96 14.21 -11.30 -42.37
C ASN A 96 13.88 -11.63 -43.82
N GLU A 97 14.09 -10.66 -44.71
CA GLU A 97 14.22 -10.87 -46.17
C GLU A 97 15.67 -11.25 -46.51
#